data_AF-A0A1Q7F8E9-F1
#
_entry.id   AF-A0A1Q7F8E9-F1
#
_cell.length_a   1.000
_cell.length_b   1.000
_cell.length_c   1.000
_cell.angle_alpha   90.00
_cell.angle_beta   90.00
_cell.angle_gamma   90.00
#
_symmetry.space_group_name_H-M   'P 1'
#
loop_
_entity.id
_entity.type
_entity.pdbx_description
1 polymer ?
#
loop_
_entity_poly.entity_id
_entity_poly.type
_entity_poly.pdbx_seq_one_letter_code
_entity_poly.pdbx_strand_id
1 'polypeptide(L)'
;MDRLQKILLIALISTSAGAWIASQAFQEGMMIAMAKPYSPLSVLLFAAVWTAGMAAMMFPAISPVILLYGKLVKNSYSSTTVVVEGGKGPNLVKMTLFIGCYLAVWALTGLALLLSWSLLLNSAVAATGLSSVIYGLILIAAGGYQFSPLKAKCLGYCESPVSFFMRRWRSGTAGAATMGTYHGLYCLGCCWPYFLLMVALGWMNILWMALFAGIIFGEKMWSRGIWVARAAGIGLAIAGVITALGI
;
A
#
# COMPACT_ATOMS: atom_id res chain seq x y z
N MET A 1 -16.63 -0.29 21.55
CA MET A 1 -16.44 -0.40 20.08
C MET A 1 -17.83 -0.48 19.45
N ASP A 2 -18.23 0.54 18.68
CA ASP A 2 -19.59 0.66 18.14
C ASP A 2 -19.89 -0.46 17.10
N ARG A 3 -21.16 -0.83 16.89
CA ARG A 3 -21.56 -1.84 15.88
C ARG A 3 -20.97 -1.54 14.50
N LEU A 4 -20.93 -0.26 14.11
CA LEU A 4 -20.33 0.18 12.84
C LEU A 4 -18.82 -0.09 12.77
N GLN A 5 -18.08 0.09 13.86
CA GLN A 5 -16.64 -0.21 13.89
C GLN A 5 -16.37 -1.71 13.76
N LYS A 6 -17.19 -2.54 14.41
CA LYS A 6 -17.13 -4.01 14.25
C LYS A 6 -17.38 -4.40 12.80
N ILE A 7 -18.41 -3.85 12.15
CA ILE A 7 -18.73 -4.12 10.75
C ILE A 7 -17.58 -3.68 9.82
N LEU A 8 -17.02 -2.48 10.03
CA LEU A 8 -15.91 -1.99 9.21
C LEU A 8 -14.64 -2.83 9.38
N LEU A 9 -14.30 -3.23 10.60
CA LEU A 9 -13.16 -4.11 10.85
C LEU A 9 -13.36 -5.49 10.23
N ILE A 10 -14.54 -6.09 10.41
CA ILE A 10 -14.87 -7.38 9.78
C ILE A 10 -14.81 -7.25 8.26
N ALA A 11 -15.40 -6.21 7.68
CA ALA A 11 -15.33 -5.97 6.24
C ALA A 11 -13.89 -5.79 5.74
N LEU A 12 -13.05 -5.02 6.45
CA LEU A 12 -11.64 -4.83 6.10
C LEU A 12 -10.85 -6.16 6.18
N ILE A 13 -11.06 -6.95 7.23
CA ILE A 13 -10.39 -8.24 7.41
C ILE A 13 -10.88 -9.25 6.36
N SER A 14 -12.19 -9.35 6.12
CA SER A 14 -12.77 -10.25 5.12
C SER A 14 -12.35 -9.88 3.70
N THR A 15 -12.36 -8.58 3.35
CA THR A 15 -11.87 -8.14 2.03
C THR A 15 -10.37 -8.35 1.89
N SER A 16 -9.58 -8.14 2.95
CA SER A 16 -8.15 -8.45 2.97
C SER A 16 -7.89 -9.94 2.76
N ALA A 17 -8.60 -10.82 3.47
CA ALA A 17 -8.46 -12.27 3.32
C ALA A 17 -8.88 -12.75 1.92
N GLY A 18 -9.99 -12.23 1.39
CA GLY A 18 -10.44 -12.52 0.03
C GLY A 18 -9.44 -12.04 -1.03
N ALA A 19 -8.86 -10.87 -0.84
CA ALA A 19 -7.83 -10.32 -1.74
C ALA A 19 -6.55 -11.15 -1.73
N TRP A 20 -6.13 -11.70 -0.58
CA TRP A 20 -5.02 -12.64 -0.48
C TRP A 20 -5.25 -13.92 -1.30
N ILE A 21 -6.44 -14.51 -1.18
CA ILE A 21 -6.81 -15.73 -1.92
C ILE A 21 -6.86 -15.45 -3.43
N ALA A 22 -7.49 -14.36 -3.83
CA ALA A 22 -7.55 -13.95 -5.24
C ALA A 22 -6.16 -13.70 -5.81
N SER A 23 -5.28 -13.04 -5.04
CA SER A 23 -3.88 -12.82 -5.41
C SER A 23 -3.18 -14.12 -5.82
N GLN A 24 -3.33 -15.18 -5.03
CA GLN A 24 -2.74 -16.49 -5.32
C GLN A 24 -3.29 -17.08 -6.62
N ALA A 25 -4.62 -17.00 -6.81
CA ALA A 25 -5.30 -17.58 -7.97
C ALA A 25 -4.89 -16.91 -9.31
N PHE A 26 -4.49 -15.64 -9.29
CA PHE A 26 -4.16 -14.86 -10.49
C PHE A 26 -2.65 -14.60 -10.68
N GLN A 27 -1.79 -15.27 -9.91
CA GLN A 27 -0.34 -15.06 -9.95
C GLN A 27 0.27 -15.31 -11.34
N GLU A 28 -0.10 -16.42 -11.99
CA GLU A 28 0.40 -16.75 -13.34
C GLU A 28 -0.03 -15.70 -14.38
N GLY A 29 -1.30 -15.26 -14.31
CA GLY A 29 -1.85 -14.25 -15.21
C GLY A 29 -1.11 -12.90 -15.12
N MET A 30 -0.63 -12.54 -13.93
CA MET A 30 0.13 -11.30 -13.74
C MET A 30 1.56 -11.39 -14.25
N MET A 31 2.22 -12.53 -14.10
CA MET A 31 3.55 -12.75 -14.70
C MET A 31 3.49 -12.64 -16.23
N ILE A 32 2.45 -13.21 -16.83
CA ILE A 32 2.19 -13.09 -18.27
C ILE A 32 1.93 -11.63 -18.65
N ALA A 33 1.13 -10.90 -17.87
CA ALA A 33 0.84 -9.49 -18.12
C ALA A 33 2.11 -8.60 -18.07
N MET A 34 3.03 -8.84 -17.12
CA MET A 34 4.29 -8.08 -17.04
C MET A 34 5.29 -8.45 -18.14
N ALA A 35 5.32 -9.72 -18.57
CA ALA A 35 6.19 -10.16 -19.66
C ALA A 35 5.69 -9.67 -21.03
N LYS A 36 4.37 -9.53 -21.20
CA LYS A 36 3.72 -9.16 -22.47
C LYS A 36 2.53 -8.22 -22.23
N PRO A 37 2.76 -6.93 -21.91
CA PRO A 37 1.69 -5.96 -21.59
C PRO A 37 1.00 -5.40 -22.84
N TYR A 38 0.70 -6.24 -23.84
CA TYR A 38 0.20 -5.77 -25.14
C TYR A 38 -1.33 -5.68 -25.22
N SER A 39 -2.06 -6.34 -24.31
CA SER A 39 -3.53 -6.34 -24.32
C SER A 39 -4.12 -5.44 -23.22
N PRO A 40 -5.14 -4.62 -23.52
CA PRO A 40 -5.81 -3.81 -22.50
C PRO A 40 -6.38 -4.65 -21.34
N LEU A 41 -6.80 -5.88 -21.63
CA LEU A 41 -7.31 -6.83 -20.64
C LEU A 41 -6.23 -7.27 -19.64
N SER A 42 -5.00 -7.52 -20.08
CA SER A 42 -3.92 -7.92 -19.17
C SER A 42 -3.51 -6.77 -18.25
N VAL A 43 -3.49 -5.53 -18.76
CA VAL A 43 -3.25 -4.33 -17.96
C VAL A 43 -4.36 -4.11 -16.93
N LEU A 44 -5.63 -4.28 -17.32
CA LEU A 44 -6.76 -4.14 -16.41
C LEU A 44 -6.73 -5.21 -15.30
N LEU A 45 -6.49 -6.48 -15.67
CA LEU A 45 -6.38 -7.58 -14.71
C LEU A 45 -5.22 -7.37 -13.75
N PHE A 46 -4.05 -6.95 -14.26
CA PHE A 46 -2.92 -6.59 -13.43
C PHE A 46 -3.29 -5.48 -12.45
N ALA A 47 -3.88 -4.39 -12.93
CA ALA A 47 -4.26 -3.26 -12.06
C ALA A 47 -5.25 -3.69 -10.99
N ALA A 48 -6.23 -4.54 -11.32
CA ALA A 48 -7.21 -5.06 -10.39
C ALA A 48 -6.56 -5.93 -9.30
N VAL A 49 -5.76 -6.93 -9.69
CA VAL A 49 -5.14 -7.87 -8.75
C VAL A 49 -4.04 -7.20 -7.93
N TRP A 50 -3.23 -6.32 -8.52
CA TRP A 50 -2.27 -5.48 -7.80
C TRP A 50 -2.97 -4.63 -6.73
N THR A 51 -4.04 -3.92 -7.11
CA THR A 51 -4.77 -3.06 -6.18
C THR A 51 -5.41 -3.88 -5.07
N ALA A 52 -5.91 -5.08 -5.37
CA ALA A 52 -6.40 -6.02 -4.38
C ALA A 52 -5.28 -6.47 -3.42
N GLY A 53 -4.09 -6.85 -3.92
CA GLY A 53 -2.94 -7.20 -3.10
C GLY A 53 -2.50 -6.05 -2.18
N MET A 54 -2.49 -4.82 -2.69
CA MET A 54 -2.20 -3.63 -1.90
C MET A 54 -3.24 -3.38 -0.81
N ALA A 55 -4.52 -3.57 -1.14
CA ALA A 55 -5.59 -3.53 -0.14
C ALA A 55 -5.35 -4.58 0.95
N ALA A 56 -5.05 -5.82 0.56
CA ALA A 56 -4.80 -6.93 1.48
C ALA A 56 -3.66 -6.65 2.47
N MET A 57 -2.58 -6.04 2.00
CA MET A 57 -1.43 -5.76 2.84
C MET A 57 -1.61 -4.50 3.70
N MET A 58 -2.23 -3.46 3.13
CA MET A 58 -2.24 -2.14 3.76
C MET A 58 -3.48 -1.89 4.63
N PHE A 59 -4.61 -2.55 4.37
CA PHE A 59 -5.86 -2.37 5.14
C PHE A 59 -5.69 -2.59 6.64
N PRO A 60 -4.97 -3.63 7.10
CA PRO A 60 -4.66 -3.78 8.52
C PRO A 60 -3.95 -2.56 9.11
N ALA A 61 -2.94 -2.04 8.39
CA ALA A 61 -2.11 -0.93 8.84
C ALA A 61 -2.84 0.44 8.81
N ILE A 62 -3.80 0.64 7.90
CA ILE A 62 -4.59 1.89 7.83
C ILE A 62 -5.88 1.82 8.65
N SER A 63 -6.18 0.69 9.29
CA SER A 63 -7.40 0.53 10.11
C SER A 63 -7.58 1.61 11.18
N PRO A 64 -6.54 2.09 11.91
CA PRO A 64 -6.73 3.15 12.90
C PRO A 64 -7.16 4.48 12.26
N VAL A 65 -6.63 4.79 11.07
CA VAL A 65 -6.95 6.00 10.30
C VAL A 65 -8.40 5.96 9.83
N ILE A 66 -8.85 4.84 9.24
CA ILE A 66 -10.23 4.67 8.77
C ILE A 66 -11.22 4.77 9.94
N LEU A 67 -10.92 4.13 11.06
CA LEU A 67 -11.78 4.18 12.25
C LEU A 67 -11.87 5.58 12.84
N LEU A 68 -10.74 6.32 12.91
CA LEU A 68 -10.73 7.69 13.38
C LEU A 68 -11.51 8.60 12.43
N TYR A 69 -11.32 8.46 11.12
CA TYR A 69 -12.07 9.21 10.12
C TYR A 69 -13.59 9.01 10.27
N GLY A 70 -14.02 7.76 10.44
CA GLY A 70 -15.43 7.42 10.68
C GLY A 70 -16.01 8.09 11.93
N LYS A 71 -15.24 8.20 13.02
CA LYS A 71 -15.65 8.91 14.24
C LYS A 71 -15.78 10.41 14.01
N LEU A 72 -14.79 11.03 13.34
CA LEU A 72 -14.79 12.47 13.06
C LEU A 72 -15.97 12.86 12.16
N VAL A 73 -16.24 12.06 11.13
CA VAL A 73 -17.37 12.28 10.22
C VAL A 73 -18.72 12.08 10.91
N LYS A 74 -18.86 11.09 11.81
CA LYS A 74 -20.07 10.89 12.62
C LYS A 74 -20.34 12.09 13.54
N ASN A 75 -19.31 12.59 14.22
CA ASN A 75 -19.46 13.69 15.18
C ASN A 75 -19.77 15.04 14.50
N SER A 76 -19.24 15.31 13.30
CA SER A 76 -19.55 16.54 12.57
C SER A 76 -21.01 16.67 12.10
N TYR A 77 -21.76 15.57 12.01
CA TYR A 77 -23.18 15.61 11.60
C TYR A 77 -24.14 15.88 12.78
N SER A 78 -23.68 15.74 14.02
CA SER A 78 -24.53 15.94 15.20
C SER A 78 -24.84 17.41 15.52
N SER A 79 -24.28 18.37 14.77
CA SER A 79 -24.45 19.81 15.00
C SER A 79 -25.35 20.53 13.99
N THR A 80 -26.03 19.82 13.07
CA THR A 80 -27.01 20.45 12.17
C THR A 80 -28.20 19.51 11.92
N THR A 81 -29.37 19.97 12.33
CA THR A 81 -30.69 19.35 12.23
C THR A 81 -31.03 18.87 10.83
N VAL A 82 -31.57 17.66 10.73
CA VAL A 82 -32.79 17.19 10.04
C VAL A 82 -32.63 15.68 9.85
N VAL A 83 -33.46 14.94 10.58
CA VAL A 83 -33.63 13.50 10.47
C VAL A 83 -34.30 13.23 9.12
N VAL A 84 -33.58 12.60 8.18
CA VAL A 84 -34.20 11.86 7.09
C VAL A 84 -34.04 10.40 7.43
N GLU A 85 -35.13 9.79 7.91
CA GLU A 85 -35.26 8.35 8.07
C GLU A 85 -35.07 7.66 6.71
N GLY A 86 -34.25 6.61 6.66
CA GLY A 86 -34.23 5.64 5.55
C GLY A 86 -33.06 5.69 4.56
N GLY A 87 -32.17 6.69 4.61
CA GLY A 87 -31.01 6.77 3.70
C GLY A 87 -29.71 6.28 4.33
N LYS A 88 -28.98 5.37 3.65
CA LYS A 88 -27.55 5.10 3.89
C LYS A 88 -26.74 6.41 3.74
N GLY A 89 -26.66 7.18 4.83
CA GLY A 89 -26.41 8.63 4.81
C GLY A 89 -25.06 9.11 4.25
N PRO A 90 -24.85 10.45 4.19
CA PRO A 90 -23.69 11.14 3.59
C PRO A 90 -22.32 10.73 4.14
N ASN A 91 -22.30 9.98 5.25
CA ASN A 91 -21.09 9.44 5.88
C ASN A 91 -20.51 8.24 5.10
N LEU A 92 -21.34 7.42 4.46
CA LEU A 92 -20.87 6.29 3.65
C LEU A 92 -20.17 6.77 2.38
N VAL A 93 -20.73 7.77 1.69
CA VAL A 93 -20.11 8.38 0.50
C VAL A 93 -18.72 8.93 0.82
N LYS A 94 -18.57 9.65 1.93
CA LYS A 94 -17.26 10.20 2.38
C LYS A 94 -16.26 9.09 2.69
N MET A 95 -16.67 8.01 3.35
CA MET A 95 -15.79 6.88 3.66
C MET A 95 -15.34 6.16 2.39
N THR A 96 -16.28 5.90 1.47
CA THR A 96 -15.98 5.27 0.18
C THR A 96 -15.05 6.13 -0.67
N LEU A 97 -15.23 7.45 -0.69
CA LEU A 97 -14.33 8.37 -1.41
C LEU A 97 -12.91 8.37 -0.81
N PHE A 98 -12.79 8.39 0.52
CA PHE A 98 -11.49 8.33 1.18
C PHE A 98 -10.74 7.04 0.81
N ILE A 99 -11.38 5.88 0.95
CA ILE A 99 -10.79 4.58 0.65
C ILE A 99 -10.54 4.43 -0.86
N GLY A 100 -11.47 4.88 -1.70
CA GLY A 100 -11.37 4.83 -3.16
C GLY A 100 -10.19 5.64 -3.68
N CYS A 101 -10.02 6.89 -3.22
CA CYS A 101 -8.87 7.71 -3.60
C CYS A 101 -7.55 7.16 -3.07
N TYR A 102 -7.55 6.54 -1.89
CA TYR A 102 -6.39 5.82 -1.36
C TYR A 102 -5.98 4.64 -2.27
N LEU A 103 -6.95 3.81 -2.67
CA LEU A 103 -6.70 2.68 -3.57
C LEU A 103 -6.32 3.12 -4.98
N ALA A 104 -6.86 4.25 -5.46
CA ALA A 104 -6.49 4.81 -6.76
C ALA A 104 -4.98 5.16 -6.83
N VAL A 105 -4.40 5.67 -5.74
CA VAL A 105 -2.94 5.91 -5.66
C VAL A 105 -2.16 4.60 -5.85
N TRP A 106 -2.60 3.51 -5.22
CA TRP A 106 -1.98 2.19 -5.37
C TRP A 106 -2.15 1.61 -6.78
N ALA A 107 -3.33 1.74 -7.37
CA ALA A 107 -3.62 1.31 -8.73
C ALA A 107 -2.71 2.02 -9.75
N LEU A 108 -2.62 3.36 -9.65
CA LEU A 108 -1.75 4.17 -10.52
C LEU A 108 -0.28 3.81 -10.35
N THR A 109 0.16 3.55 -9.12
CA THR A 109 1.53 3.08 -8.84
C THR A 109 1.80 1.73 -9.50
N GLY A 110 0.84 0.81 -9.43
CA GLY A 110 0.94 -0.49 -10.09
C GLY A 110 1.10 -0.35 -11.60
N LEU A 111 0.27 0.48 -12.22
CA LEU A 111 0.37 0.76 -13.65
C LEU A 111 1.73 1.37 -14.02
N ALA A 112 2.22 2.32 -13.23
CA ALA A 112 3.54 2.92 -13.43
C ALA A 112 4.66 1.87 -13.32
N LEU A 113 4.58 0.97 -12.34
CA LEU A 113 5.54 -0.14 -12.18
C LEU A 113 5.44 -1.15 -13.32
N LEU A 114 4.23 -1.52 -13.76
CA LEU A 114 4.02 -2.42 -14.89
C LEU A 114 4.69 -1.88 -16.15
N LEU A 115 4.41 -0.62 -16.49
CA LEU A 115 4.96 0.02 -17.69
C LEU A 115 6.48 0.19 -17.57
N SER A 116 6.98 0.66 -16.43
CA SER A 116 8.42 0.85 -16.23
C SER A 116 9.18 -0.47 -16.29
N TRP A 117 8.66 -1.52 -15.66
CA TRP A 117 9.31 -2.83 -15.62
C TRP A 117 9.32 -3.49 -17.01
N SER A 118 8.16 -3.52 -17.66
CA SER A 118 8.01 -4.19 -18.95
C SER A 118 8.76 -3.51 -20.09
N LEU A 119 8.83 -2.17 -20.11
CA LEU A 119 9.47 -1.41 -21.18
C LEU A 119 10.99 -1.27 -20.98
N LEU A 120 11.45 -1.11 -19.73
CA LEU A 120 12.85 -0.73 -19.44
C LEU A 120 13.67 -1.88 -18.85
N LEU A 121 13.10 -2.64 -17.92
CA LEU A 121 13.86 -3.64 -17.15
C LEU A 121 13.95 -4.99 -17.85
N ASN A 122 12.89 -5.44 -18.53
CA ASN A 122 12.94 -6.69 -19.29
C ASN A 122 14.02 -6.66 -20.39
N SER A 123 14.18 -5.52 -21.06
CA SER A 123 15.21 -5.31 -22.08
C SER A 123 16.62 -5.20 -21.49
N ALA A 124 16.78 -4.47 -20.38
CA ALA A 124 18.07 -4.31 -19.70
C ALA A 124 18.58 -5.60 -19.04
N VAL A 125 17.70 -6.38 -18.39
CA VAL A 125 18.07 -7.65 -17.73
C VAL A 125 18.41 -8.71 -18.76
N ALA A 126 17.65 -8.80 -19.86
CA ALA A 126 17.95 -9.72 -20.96
C ALA A 126 19.30 -9.40 -21.66
N ALA A 127 19.68 -8.13 -21.72
CA ALA A 127 20.89 -7.69 -22.42
C ALA A 127 22.19 -7.84 -21.61
N THR A 128 22.13 -7.83 -20.27
CA THR A 128 23.34 -7.66 -19.43
C THR A 128 23.87 -8.93 -18.78
N GLY A 129 23.07 -9.99 -18.64
CA GLY A 129 23.48 -11.25 -17.98
C GLY A 129 23.85 -11.13 -16.49
N LEU A 130 23.80 -9.91 -15.91
CA LEU A 130 24.22 -9.55 -14.55
C LEU A 130 23.02 -9.48 -13.59
N SER A 131 22.16 -10.49 -13.63
CA SER A 131 20.90 -10.48 -12.88
C SER A 131 21.12 -10.36 -11.37
N SER A 132 22.07 -11.12 -10.80
CA SER A 132 22.38 -11.10 -9.36
C SER A 132 22.87 -9.74 -8.85
N VAL A 133 23.77 -9.08 -9.59
CA VAL A 133 24.28 -7.75 -9.24
C VAL A 133 23.17 -6.70 -9.26
N ILE A 134 22.31 -6.73 -10.28
CA ILE A 134 21.17 -5.80 -10.38
C ILE A 134 20.22 -6.00 -9.18
N TYR A 135 19.85 -7.24 -8.86
CA TYR A 135 18.98 -7.52 -7.71
C TYR A 135 19.63 -7.12 -6.38
N GLY A 136 20.93 -7.38 -6.21
CA GLY A 136 21.68 -6.96 -5.02
C GLY A 136 21.72 -5.44 -4.86
N LEU A 137 21.93 -4.68 -5.94
CA LEU A 137 21.89 -3.22 -5.92
C LEU A 137 20.49 -2.68 -5.58
N ILE A 138 19.43 -3.30 -6.10
CA ILE A 138 18.05 -2.93 -5.77
C ILE A 138 17.78 -3.16 -4.27
N LEU A 139 18.22 -4.29 -3.71
CA LEU A 139 18.11 -4.59 -2.28
C LEU A 139 18.88 -3.57 -1.42
N ILE A 140 20.11 -3.23 -1.79
CA ILE A 140 20.92 -2.22 -1.09
C ILE A 140 20.24 -0.85 -1.16
N ALA A 141 19.73 -0.44 -2.33
CA ALA A 141 19.02 0.82 -2.51
C ALA A 141 17.74 0.88 -1.66
N ALA A 142 16.96 -0.21 -1.62
CA ALA A 142 15.78 -0.32 -0.78
C ALA A 142 16.14 -0.28 0.72
N GLY A 143 17.25 -0.91 1.12
CA GLY A 143 17.81 -0.84 2.47
C GLY A 143 18.19 0.59 2.85
N GLY A 144 18.94 1.28 1.99
CA GLY A 144 19.31 2.68 2.16
C GLY A 144 18.11 3.62 2.25
N TYR A 145 17.05 3.35 1.48
CA TYR A 145 15.80 4.13 1.54
C TYR A 145 15.18 4.11 2.94
N GLN A 146 15.26 2.99 3.67
CA GLN A 146 14.75 2.92 5.04
C GLN A 146 15.43 3.93 5.98
N PHE A 147 16.64 4.37 5.63
CA PHE A 147 17.37 5.37 6.40
C PHE A 147 17.03 6.82 6.03
N SER A 148 16.31 7.04 4.93
CA SER A 148 16.10 8.35 4.34
C SER A 148 15.22 9.28 5.20
N PRO A 149 15.42 10.61 5.11
CA PRO A 149 14.53 11.59 5.74
C PRO A 149 13.11 11.55 5.16
N LEU A 150 12.99 11.15 3.88
CA LEU A 150 11.69 11.00 3.22
C LEU A 150 10.87 9.87 3.87
N LYS A 151 11.48 8.69 4.08
CA LYS A 151 10.86 7.57 4.82
C LYS A 151 10.42 8.03 6.20
N ALA A 152 11.30 8.68 6.97
CA ALA A 152 11.00 9.13 8.33
C ALA A 152 9.81 10.11 8.37
N LYS A 153 9.77 11.06 7.43
CA LYS A 153 8.67 12.02 7.32
C LYS A 153 7.35 11.35 6.94
N CYS A 154 7.35 10.49 5.91
CA CYS A 154 6.15 9.78 5.48
C CYS A 154 5.63 8.84 6.58
N LEU A 155 6.53 8.11 7.23
CA LEU A 155 6.17 7.18 8.31
C LEU A 155 5.53 7.92 9.50
N GLY A 156 6.03 9.09 9.88
CA GLY A 156 5.42 9.90 10.94
C GLY A 156 3.97 10.35 10.65
N TYR A 157 3.58 10.50 9.37
CA TYR A 157 2.17 10.72 8.99
C TYR A 157 1.33 9.44 8.99
N CYS A 158 1.97 8.27 8.81
CA CYS A 158 1.30 6.97 8.82
C CYS A 158 1.11 6.40 10.24
N GLU A 159 2.06 6.61 11.16
CA GLU A 159 2.02 6.10 12.53
C GLU A 159 0.97 6.79 13.41
N SER A 160 0.72 8.09 13.18
CA SER A 160 -0.20 8.88 14.00
C SER A 160 -1.46 9.32 13.22
N PRO A 161 -2.59 8.61 13.33
CA PRO A 161 -3.83 8.99 12.65
C PRO A 161 -4.34 10.37 13.10
N VAL A 162 -4.15 10.72 14.37
CA VAL A 162 -4.54 12.03 14.93
C VAL A 162 -3.72 13.15 14.30
N SER A 163 -2.40 12.97 14.22
CA SER A 163 -1.50 13.98 13.65
C SER A 163 -1.74 14.22 12.15
N PHE A 164 -2.20 13.20 11.43
CA PHE A 164 -2.65 13.34 10.05
C PHE A 164 -3.87 14.26 9.96
N PHE A 165 -4.96 13.95 10.68
CA PHE A 165 -6.19 14.74 10.59
C PHE A 165 -6.03 16.15 11.18
N MET A 166 -5.28 16.34 12.25
CA MET A 166 -4.99 17.68 12.79
C MET A 166 -4.38 18.63 11.76
N ARG A 167 -3.56 18.12 10.83
CA ARG A 167 -2.84 18.94 9.84
C ARG A 167 -3.52 19.01 8.48
N ARG A 168 -4.36 18.02 8.14
CA ARG A 168 -4.88 17.83 6.78
C ARG A 168 -6.39 17.66 6.71
N TRP A 169 -7.11 17.87 7.81
CA TRP A 169 -8.57 17.80 7.81
C TRP A 169 -9.16 18.73 6.75
N ARG A 170 -10.06 18.17 5.93
CA ARG A 170 -10.92 18.92 5.01
C ARG A 170 -12.33 18.37 5.09
N SER A 171 -13.30 19.26 5.25
CA SER A 171 -14.72 18.89 5.30
C SER A 171 -15.28 18.56 3.91
N GLY A 172 -16.45 17.92 3.87
CA GLY A 172 -17.15 17.59 2.62
C GLY A 172 -16.61 16.38 1.86
N THR A 173 -17.23 16.07 0.73
CA THR A 173 -16.85 14.95 -0.16
C THR A 173 -15.53 15.18 -0.88
N ALA A 174 -15.29 16.41 -1.36
CA ALA A 174 -13.99 16.81 -1.92
C ALA A 174 -12.86 16.72 -0.89
N GLY A 175 -13.16 17.06 0.37
CA GLY A 175 -12.23 16.87 1.48
C GLY A 175 -11.89 15.40 1.71
N ALA A 176 -12.90 14.52 1.69
CA ALA A 176 -12.71 13.07 1.81
C ALA A 176 -11.77 12.50 0.74
N ALA A 177 -12.00 12.86 -0.52
CA ALA A 177 -11.16 12.46 -1.65
C ALA A 177 -9.72 12.97 -1.48
N THR A 178 -9.57 14.26 -1.18
CA THR A 178 -8.26 14.90 -0.97
C THR A 178 -7.47 14.22 0.16
N MET A 179 -8.12 13.94 1.29
CA MET A 179 -7.49 13.25 2.42
C MET A 179 -7.09 11.82 2.07
N GLY A 180 -7.95 11.09 1.35
CA GLY A 180 -7.65 9.74 0.86
C GLY A 180 -6.41 9.71 -0.04
N THR A 181 -6.32 10.64 -1.00
CA THR A 181 -5.15 10.78 -1.88
C THR A 181 -3.88 11.12 -1.10
N TYR A 182 -3.92 12.11 -0.20
CA TYR A 182 -2.75 12.45 0.62
C TYR A 182 -2.28 11.28 1.49
N HIS A 183 -3.21 10.58 2.13
CA HIS A 183 -2.85 9.41 2.93
C HIS A 183 -2.27 8.29 2.05
N GLY A 184 -2.82 8.07 0.86
CA GLY A 184 -2.26 7.17 -0.14
C GLY A 184 -0.82 7.52 -0.51
N LEU A 185 -0.52 8.80 -0.76
CA LEU A 185 0.82 9.27 -1.11
C LEU A 185 1.82 9.13 0.05
N TYR A 186 1.43 9.41 1.29
CA TYR A 186 2.31 9.18 2.45
C TYR A 186 2.57 7.69 2.66
N CYS A 187 1.53 6.86 2.55
CA CYS A 187 1.67 5.40 2.60
C CYS A 187 2.60 4.91 1.50
N LEU A 188 2.39 5.32 0.25
CA LEU A 188 3.28 4.97 -0.85
C LEU A 188 4.72 5.42 -0.56
N GLY A 189 4.92 6.67 -0.16
CA GLY A 189 6.25 7.20 0.17
C GLY A 189 6.95 6.39 1.27
N CYS A 190 6.24 5.87 2.28
CA CYS A 190 6.90 5.08 3.30
C CYS A 190 7.25 3.65 2.86
N CYS A 191 6.49 3.00 1.98
CA CYS A 191 6.67 1.57 1.69
C CYS A 191 6.93 1.19 0.22
N TRP A 192 7.03 2.15 -0.71
CA TRP A 192 7.28 1.88 -2.13
C TRP A 192 8.49 0.95 -2.43
N PRO A 193 9.63 0.99 -1.70
CA PRO A 193 10.75 0.12 -2.05
C PRO A 193 10.43 -1.35 -1.81
N TYR A 194 9.63 -1.67 -0.79
CA TYR A 194 9.21 -3.06 -0.53
C TYR A 194 8.39 -3.63 -1.68
N PHE A 195 7.56 -2.81 -2.31
CA PHE A 195 6.77 -3.24 -3.47
C PHE A 195 7.62 -3.37 -4.72
N LEU A 196 8.62 -2.50 -4.90
CA LEU A 196 9.61 -2.68 -5.96
C LEU A 196 10.38 -4.00 -5.77
N LEU A 197 10.75 -4.34 -4.53
CA LEU A 197 11.40 -5.61 -4.20
C LEU A 197 10.53 -6.83 -4.49
N MET A 198 9.23 -6.77 -4.19
CA MET A 198 8.31 -7.84 -4.58
C MET A 198 8.26 -8.06 -6.09
N VAL A 199 8.40 -6.98 -6.87
CA VAL A 199 8.49 -7.09 -8.33
C VAL A 199 9.81 -7.73 -8.76
N ALA A 200 10.92 -7.29 -8.16
CA ALA A 200 12.25 -7.73 -8.53
C ALA A 200 12.56 -9.19 -8.14
N LEU A 201 12.14 -9.64 -6.95
CA LEU A 201 12.47 -10.96 -6.41
C LEU A 201 11.57 -12.11 -6.93
N GLY A 202 10.74 -11.84 -7.94
CA GLY A 202 9.75 -12.79 -8.43
C GLY A 202 8.45 -12.70 -7.63
N TRP A 203 7.43 -12.19 -8.31
CA TRP A 203 6.12 -11.89 -7.74
C TRP A 203 5.53 -13.03 -6.88
N MET A 204 4.96 -12.63 -5.75
CA MET A 204 3.92 -13.34 -4.98
C MET A 204 4.27 -14.71 -4.42
N ASN A 205 5.51 -14.92 -4.01
CA ASN A 205 5.69 -15.86 -2.92
C ASN A 205 4.93 -15.31 -1.69
N ILE A 206 3.95 -16.07 -1.20
CA ILE A 206 3.18 -15.77 0.01
C ILE A 206 4.09 -15.41 1.19
N LEU A 207 5.28 -16.00 1.26
CA LEU A 207 6.30 -15.71 2.27
C LEU A 207 6.79 -14.26 2.17
N TRP A 208 7.21 -13.80 0.98
CA TRP A 208 7.68 -12.42 0.78
C TRP A 208 6.57 -11.41 1.00
N MET A 209 5.37 -11.74 0.53
CA MET A 209 4.19 -10.92 0.76
C MET A 209 3.90 -10.79 2.26
N ALA A 210 3.86 -11.90 3.00
CA ALA A 210 3.58 -11.88 4.43
C ALA A 210 4.69 -11.18 5.21
N LEU A 211 5.95 -11.40 4.83
CA LEU A 211 7.12 -10.76 5.44
C LEU A 211 7.04 -9.24 5.33
N PHE A 212 6.92 -8.70 4.11
CA PHE A 212 6.88 -7.25 3.91
C PHE A 212 5.60 -6.63 4.46
N ALA A 213 4.45 -7.31 4.38
CA ALA A 213 3.23 -6.85 5.05
C ALA A 213 3.43 -6.75 6.57
N GLY A 214 4.07 -7.74 7.19
CA GLY A 214 4.41 -7.75 8.61
C GLY A 214 5.38 -6.63 8.99
N ILE A 215 6.42 -6.40 8.19
CA ILE A 215 7.35 -5.28 8.37
C ILE A 215 6.61 -3.95 8.29
N ILE A 216 5.82 -3.72 7.23
CA ILE A 216 5.10 -2.45 7.04
C ILE A 216 4.06 -2.24 8.16
N PHE A 217 3.40 -3.31 8.61
CA PHE A 217 2.49 -3.25 9.74
C PHE A 217 3.24 -2.86 11.03
N GLY A 218 4.38 -3.49 11.32
CA GLY A 218 5.22 -3.16 12.47
C GLY A 218 5.75 -1.72 12.43
N GLU A 219 6.17 -1.26 11.25
CA GLU A 219 6.57 0.13 11.03
C GLU A 219 5.43 1.11 11.31
N LYS A 220 4.20 0.81 10.86
CA LYS A 220 3.08 1.77 10.97
C LYS A 220 2.35 1.72 12.31
N MET A 221 2.41 0.60 13.03
CA MET A 221 1.61 0.40 14.25
C MET A 221 2.40 0.63 15.54
N TRP A 222 3.74 0.52 15.49
CA TRP A 222 4.55 0.67 16.70
C TRP A 222 4.93 2.13 16.94
N SER A 223 4.94 2.57 18.21
CA SER A 223 5.36 3.93 18.61
C SER A 223 6.83 4.25 18.31
N ARG A 224 7.59 3.23 17.93
CA ARG A 224 9.01 3.25 17.55
C ARG A 224 9.20 2.59 16.19
N GLY A 225 8.22 2.68 15.30
CA GLY A 225 8.20 2.04 13.99
C GLY A 225 9.40 2.39 13.12
N ILE A 226 9.98 3.57 13.32
CA ILE A 226 11.26 3.93 12.71
C ILE A 226 12.37 2.90 12.97
N TRP A 227 12.46 2.30 14.16
CA TRP A 227 13.47 1.28 14.47
C TRP A 227 13.22 -0.04 13.74
N VAL A 228 11.95 -0.40 13.52
CA VAL A 228 11.56 -1.53 12.66
C VAL A 228 12.04 -1.27 11.24
N ALA A 229 11.83 -0.05 10.71
CA ALA A 229 12.33 0.34 9.40
C ALA A 229 13.86 0.27 9.32
N ARG A 230 14.59 0.74 10.34
CA ARG A 230 16.07 0.65 10.37
C ARG A 230 16.55 -0.80 10.41
N ALA A 231 15.94 -1.65 11.21
CA ALA A 231 16.27 -3.08 11.26
C ALA A 231 16.01 -3.78 9.91
N ALA A 232 14.85 -3.52 9.30
CA ALA A 232 14.54 -4.00 7.96
C ALA A 232 15.55 -3.48 6.92
N GLY A 233 15.95 -2.21 7.03
CA GLY A 233 16.95 -1.60 6.15
C GLY A 233 18.32 -2.27 6.24
N ILE A 234 18.79 -2.60 7.44
CA ILE A 234 20.03 -3.37 7.65
C ILE A 234 19.90 -4.76 7.01
N GLY A 235 18.80 -5.46 7.27
CA GLY A 235 18.56 -6.78 6.69
C GLY A 235 18.55 -6.77 5.17
N LEU A 236 17.90 -5.78 4.56
CA LEU A 236 17.89 -5.59 3.10
C LEU A 236 19.27 -5.26 2.54
N ALA A 237 20.05 -4.42 3.22
CA ALA A 237 21.41 -4.09 2.79
C ALA A 237 22.34 -5.32 2.84
N ILE A 238 22.28 -6.10 3.92
CA ILE A 238 23.06 -7.34 4.06
C ILE A 238 22.66 -8.34 2.98
N ALA A 239 21.36 -8.58 2.80
CA ALA A 239 20.85 -9.47 1.77
C ALA A 239 21.31 -9.02 0.37
N GLY A 240 21.26 -7.71 0.10
CA GLY A 240 21.69 -7.16 -1.17
C GLY A 240 23.19 -7.31 -1.45
N VAL A 241 24.04 -7.17 -0.42
CA VAL A 241 25.49 -7.44 -0.54
C VAL A 241 25.73 -8.91 -0.84
N ILE A 242 25.07 -9.82 -0.11
CA ILE A 242 25.18 -11.28 -0.32
C ILE A 242 24.77 -11.63 -1.77
N THR A 243 23.60 -11.15 -2.22
CA THR A 243 23.10 -11.40 -3.58
C THR A 243 24.00 -10.80 -4.65
N ALA A 244 24.55 -9.60 -4.45
CA ALA A 244 25.47 -8.97 -5.40
C ALA A 244 26.79 -9.74 -5.54
N LEU A 245 27.24 -10.42 -4.49
CA LEU A 245 28.43 -11.26 -4.48
C LEU A 245 28.18 -12.67 -5.06
N GLY A 246 26.93 -13.02 -5.35
CA GLY A 246 26.57 -14.34 -5.90
C GLY A 246 26.66 -15.48 -4.88
N ILE A 247 26.60 -15.16 -3.59
CA ILE A 247 26.51 -16.10 -2.47
C ILE A 247 25.03 -16.42 -2.22
#